data_AF-A0A5J4NFP7-F1
#
_entry.id   AF-A0A5J4NFP7-F1
#
_cell.length_a   1.000
_cell.length_b   1.000
_cell.length_c   1.000
_cell.angle_alpha   90.00
_cell.angle_beta   90.00
_cell.angle_gamma   90.00
#
_symmetry.space_group_name_H-M   'P 1'
#
loop_
_entity.id
_entity.type
_entity.pdbx_description
1 polymer ?
#
loop_
_entity_poly.entity_id
_entity_poly.type
_entity_poly.pdbx_seq_one_letter_code
_entity_poly.pdbx_strand_id
1 'polypeptide(L)'
;MAPVDPVVKLFTSATSELSSLIDRYEALFRHEEEFPALFSKTELFGSHTTRPLSTVLSHLEGAQKTYGNFQSVNKNYFSVPMEKICNLLPAISSLFTEREDLIKDIDKYQKKLHKFEGIERTGENLAKMAKHQVQLDTSTARLKVVDVLINRDLKELTLRTEVFLCRILKAHLNWEYQSSVVSVEADTKLAELFCNASRTGSLATLETEMNNQLSELRKLPLTRRG
;
A
#
# COMPACT_ATOMS: atom_id res chain seq x y z
N MET A 1 19.96 -3.02 -22.89
CA MET A 1 18.73 -2.73 -22.12
C MET A 1 18.58 -1.22 -22.07
N ALA A 2 17.44 -0.67 -22.49
CA ALA A 2 17.18 0.76 -22.37
C ALA A 2 17.20 1.16 -20.88
N PRO A 3 17.73 2.35 -20.52
CA PRO A 3 17.74 2.79 -19.13
C PRO A 3 16.32 2.87 -18.60
N VAL A 4 16.07 2.22 -17.45
CA VAL A 4 14.76 2.28 -16.78
C VAL A 4 14.52 3.72 -16.35
N ASP A 5 13.40 4.28 -16.82
CA ASP A 5 12.93 5.64 -16.55
C ASP A 5 12.97 5.95 -15.03
N PRO A 6 13.59 7.07 -14.60
CA PRO A 6 13.66 7.45 -13.19
C PRO A 6 12.29 7.50 -12.50
N VAL A 7 11.24 7.89 -13.21
CA VAL A 7 9.87 7.97 -12.69
C VAL A 7 9.32 6.57 -12.43
N VAL A 8 9.56 5.63 -13.35
CA VAL A 8 9.18 4.22 -13.17
C VAL A 8 9.86 3.63 -11.94
N LYS A 9 11.15 3.93 -11.72
CA LYS A 9 11.87 3.47 -10.51
C LYS A 9 11.22 4.00 -9.23
N LEU A 10 10.85 5.28 -9.21
CA LEU A 10 10.19 5.93 -8.08
C LEU A 10 8.86 5.25 -7.73
N PHE A 11 7.98 5.03 -8.71
CA PHE A 11 6.70 4.37 -8.47
C PHE A 11 6.86 2.89 -8.08
N THR A 12 7.85 2.20 -8.65
CA THR A 12 8.17 0.81 -8.28
C THR A 12 8.66 0.73 -6.84
N SER A 13 9.55 1.65 -6.43
CA SER A 13 10.03 1.75 -5.04
C SER A 13 8.89 2.02 -4.07
N ALA A 14 8.05 3.02 -4.36
CA ALA A 14 6.88 3.36 -3.53
C ALA A 14 5.91 2.16 -3.39
N THR A 15 5.73 1.37 -4.46
CA THR A 15 4.90 0.15 -4.43
C THR A 15 5.50 -0.92 -3.55
N SER A 16 6.81 -1.12 -3.62
CA SER A 16 7.54 -2.05 -2.76
C SER A 16 7.48 -1.62 -1.30
N GLU A 17 7.67 -0.33 -1.01
CA GLU A 17 7.63 0.21 0.35
C GLU A 17 6.25 0.09 0.98
N LEU A 18 5.19 0.42 0.22
CA LEU A 18 3.81 0.25 0.67
C LEU A 18 3.50 -1.23 0.96
N SER A 19 3.92 -2.14 0.08
CA SER A 19 3.73 -3.59 0.27
C SER A 19 4.45 -4.08 1.54
N SER A 20 5.73 -3.72 1.70
CA SER A 20 6.50 -4.08 2.90
C SER A 20 5.92 -3.51 4.19
N LEU A 21 5.32 -2.33 4.12
CA LEU A 21 4.65 -1.73 5.27
C LEU A 21 3.40 -2.51 5.67
N ILE A 22 2.59 -2.94 4.70
CA ILE A 22 1.41 -3.79 4.93
C ILE A 22 1.82 -5.12 5.57
N ASP A 23 2.87 -5.76 5.06
CA ASP A 23 3.40 -7.02 5.58
C ASP A 23 3.85 -6.88 7.06
N ARG A 24 4.54 -5.78 7.37
CA ARG A 24 4.96 -5.48 8.76
C ARG A 24 3.77 -5.31 9.69
N TYR A 25 2.70 -4.67 9.23
CA TYR A 25 1.47 -4.59 10.04
C TYR A 25 0.78 -5.93 10.18
N GLU A 26 0.75 -6.76 9.14
CA GLU A 26 0.15 -8.10 9.24
C GLU A 26 0.88 -8.93 10.30
N ALA A 27 2.21 -8.84 10.33
CA ALA A 27 3.02 -9.49 11.35
C ALA A 27 2.73 -8.96 12.76
N LEU A 28 2.59 -7.63 12.93
CA LEU A 28 2.23 -7.01 14.21
C LEU A 28 0.89 -7.55 14.74
N PHE A 29 -0.15 -7.58 13.91
CA PHE A 29 -1.48 -8.04 14.33
C PHE A 29 -1.54 -9.55 14.59
N ARG A 30 -0.78 -10.38 13.87
CA ARG A 30 -0.66 -11.81 14.20
C ARG A 30 -0.06 -12.02 15.60
N HIS A 31 0.93 -11.21 15.98
CA HIS A 31 1.48 -11.25 17.33
C HIS A 31 0.50 -10.73 18.39
N GLU A 32 -0.33 -9.74 18.07
CA GLU A 32 -1.37 -9.26 18.98
C GLU A 32 -2.54 -10.25 19.12
N GLU A 33 -2.89 -11.05 18.09
CA GLU A 33 -3.89 -12.13 18.17
C GLU A 33 -3.50 -13.24 19.16
N GLU A 34 -2.20 -13.47 19.36
CA GLU A 34 -1.70 -14.43 20.36
C GLU A 34 -2.00 -13.95 21.80
N PHE A 35 -2.12 -12.64 22.02
CA PHE A 35 -2.33 -12.07 23.33
C PHE A 35 -3.72 -12.45 23.90
N PRO A 36 -4.87 -12.19 23.25
CA PRO A 36 -6.17 -12.69 23.69
C PRO A 36 -6.23 -14.22 23.85
N ALA A 37 -5.55 -14.98 22.99
CA ALA A 37 -5.53 -16.45 23.04
C ALA A 37 -4.73 -17.00 24.23
N LEU A 38 -3.71 -16.28 24.70
CA LEU A 38 -2.97 -16.58 25.92
C LEU A 38 -3.79 -16.19 27.17
N PHE A 39 -4.54 -15.08 27.13
CA PHE A 39 -5.29 -14.58 28.28
C PHE A 39 -6.64 -15.26 28.52
N SER A 40 -7.34 -15.67 27.47
CA SER A 40 -8.54 -16.52 27.57
C SER A 40 -8.27 -17.86 28.26
N LYS A 41 -7.01 -18.34 28.24
CA LYS A 41 -6.57 -19.50 29.03
C LYS A 41 -6.31 -19.17 30.50
N THR A 42 -6.12 -17.90 30.86
CA THR A 42 -5.87 -17.42 32.23
C THR A 42 -7.11 -16.88 32.95
N GLU A 43 -8.28 -16.76 32.30
CA GLU A 43 -9.56 -16.42 32.96
C GLU A 43 -10.08 -17.49 33.96
N LEU A 44 -9.25 -18.47 34.32
CA LEU A 44 -9.49 -19.36 35.46
C LEU A 44 -9.40 -18.66 36.83
N PHE A 45 -9.03 -17.37 36.89
CA PHE A 45 -8.96 -16.62 38.15
C PHE A 45 -10.27 -15.85 38.42
N GLY A 46 -11.22 -16.52 39.07
CA GLY A 46 -12.19 -15.97 40.05
C GLY A 46 -13.16 -14.84 39.65
N SER A 47 -14.45 -15.03 39.97
CA SER A 47 -15.57 -14.08 39.76
C SER A 47 -15.50 -12.73 40.52
N HIS A 48 -14.39 -12.43 41.19
CA HIS A 48 -14.22 -11.23 42.02
C HIS A 48 -13.41 -10.11 41.34
N THR A 49 -12.75 -10.37 40.22
CA THR A 49 -12.09 -9.35 39.37
C THR A 49 -13.03 -8.90 38.25
N THR A 50 -14.03 -8.10 38.61
CA THR A 50 -15.05 -7.57 37.68
C THR A 50 -14.48 -6.66 36.60
N ARG A 51 -14.51 -7.10 35.32
CA ARG A 51 -14.80 -6.34 34.07
C ARG A 51 -13.78 -5.41 33.34
N PRO A 52 -12.51 -5.26 33.70
CA PRO A 52 -11.63 -4.33 33.00
C PRO A 52 -10.86 -4.98 31.83
N LEU A 53 -10.63 -6.30 31.88
CA LEU A 53 -10.00 -7.06 30.78
C LEU A 53 -10.88 -7.11 29.54
N SER A 54 -12.20 -7.25 29.68
CA SER A 54 -13.15 -7.22 28.57
C SER A 54 -13.11 -5.89 27.80
N THR A 55 -12.80 -4.78 28.49
CA THR A 55 -12.66 -3.47 27.85
C THR A 55 -11.37 -3.38 27.04
N VAL A 56 -10.26 -3.91 27.56
CA VAL A 56 -8.98 -4.01 26.82
C VAL A 56 -9.13 -4.90 25.59
N LEU A 57 -9.78 -6.06 25.72
CA LEU A 57 -10.07 -6.95 24.60
C LEU A 57 -10.97 -6.27 23.54
N SER A 58 -12.01 -5.54 23.96
CA SER A 58 -12.87 -4.80 23.02
C SER A 58 -12.13 -3.69 22.26
N HIS A 59 -11.11 -3.07 22.88
CA HIS A 59 -10.26 -2.08 22.22
C HIS A 59 -9.32 -2.75 21.20
N LEU A 60 -8.71 -3.88 21.54
CA LEU A 60 -7.90 -4.67 20.62
C LEU A 60 -8.73 -5.16 19.41
N GLU A 61 -9.95 -5.65 19.62
CA GLU A 61 -10.89 -5.99 18.55
C GLU A 61 -11.22 -4.77 17.67
N GLY A 62 -11.36 -3.59 18.28
CA GLY A 62 -11.56 -2.31 17.57
C GLY A 62 -10.38 -1.91 16.69
N ALA A 63 -9.14 -2.09 17.19
CA ALA A 63 -7.91 -1.86 16.43
C ALA A 63 -7.80 -2.84 15.25
N GLN A 64 -8.05 -4.13 15.49
CA GLN A 64 -8.02 -5.18 14.46
C GLN A 64 -9.06 -4.93 13.35
N LYS A 65 -10.28 -4.50 13.72
CA LYS A 65 -11.30 -4.08 12.75
C LYS A 65 -10.86 -2.88 11.92
N THR A 66 -10.21 -1.90 12.55
CA THR A 66 -9.68 -0.71 11.87
C THR A 66 -8.56 -1.09 10.90
N TYR A 67 -7.71 -2.06 11.26
CA TYR A 67 -6.70 -2.63 10.37
C TYR A 67 -7.32 -3.38 9.18
N GLY A 68 -8.32 -4.25 9.41
CA GLY A 68 -9.02 -4.94 8.32
C GLY A 68 -9.66 -3.97 7.32
N ASN A 69 -10.23 -2.87 7.81
CA ASN A 69 -10.72 -1.78 6.95
C ASN A 69 -9.60 -1.12 6.14
N PHE A 70 -8.44 -0.85 6.76
CA PHE A 70 -7.28 -0.31 6.07
C PHE A 70 -6.76 -1.26 4.99
N GLN A 71 -6.64 -2.56 5.26
CA GLN A 71 -6.25 -3.55 4.24
C GLN A 71 -7.21 -3.56 3.05
N SER A 72 -8.52 -3.55 3.31
CA SER A 72 -9.54 -3.50 2.25
C SER A 72 -9.44 -2.22 1.42
N VAL A 73 -9.29 -1.08 2.08
CA VAL A 73 -9.12 0.22 1.40
C VAL A 73 -7.82 0.21 0.58
N ASN A 74 -6.73 -0.30 1.16
CA ASN A 74 -5.45 -0.39 0.49
C ASN A 74 -5.51 -1.26 -0.76
N LYS A 75 -6.05 -2.48 -0.64
CA LYS A 75 -6.17 -3.42 -1.76
C LYS A 75 -6.97 -2.82 -2.91
N ASN A 76 -8.15 -2.28 -2.59
CA ASN A 76 -9.13 -1.85 -3.60
C ASN A 76 -8.83 -0.48 -4.18
N TYR A 77 -8.23 0.42 -3.40
CA TYR A 77 -8.09 1.83 -3.78
C TYR A 77 -6.66 2.32 -3.87
N PHE A 78 -5.63 1.59 -3.40
CA PHE A 78 -4.23 2.04 -3.47
C PHE A 78 -3.37 1.11 -4.32
N SER A 79 -3.19 -0.16 -3.96
CA SER A 79 -2.27 -1.05 -4.70
C SER A 79 -2.66 -1.24 -6.16
N VAL A 80 -3.95 -1.46 -6.47
CA VAL A 80 -4.42 -1.68 -7.85
C VAL A 80 -4.23 -0.43 -8.73
N PRO A 81 -4.62 0.79 -8.31
CA PRO A 81 -4.32 1.98 -9.10
C PRO A 81 -2.81 2.28 -9.24
N MET A 82 -2.00 1.97 -8.23
CA MET A 82 -0.55 2.20 -8.28
C MET A 82 0.12 1.29 -9.31
N GLU A 83 -0.27 0.02 -9.36
CA GLU A 83 0.16 -0.92 -10.39
C GLU A 83 -0.24 -0.45 -11.80
N LYS A 84 -1.45 0.09 -11.96
CA LYS A 84 -1.89 0.68 -13.24
C LYS A 84 -1.02 1.86 -13.67
N ILE A 85 -0.62 2.73 -12.74
CA ILE A 85 0.31 3.84 -13.04
C ILE A 85 1.68 3.29 -13.46
N CYS A 86 2.22 2.31 -12.72
CA CYS A 86 3.47 1.63 -13.07
C CYS A 86 3.43 1.03 -14.48
N ASN A 87 2.29 0.49 -14.92
CA ASN A 87 2.12 -0.09 -16.25
C ASN A 87 1.95 0.97 -17.36
N LEU A 88 1.42 2.16 -17.03
CA LEU A 88 1.22 3.25 -18.00
C LEU A 88 2.50 4.03 -18.29
N LEU A 89 3.38 4.19 -17.29
CA LEU A 89 4.60 4.98 -17.42
C LEU A 89 5.54 4.49 -18.56
N PRO A 90 5.81 3.18 -18.73
CA PRO A 90 6.59 2.69 -19.87
C PRO A 90 5.97 3.03 -21.23
N ALA A 91 4.64 2.98 -21.34
CA ALA A 91 3.95 3.32 -22.58
C ALA A 91 4.13 4.80 -22.91
N ILE A 92 4.04 5.70 -21.92
CA ILE A 92 4.31 7.13 -22.12
C ILE A 92 5.77 7.39 -22.47
N SER A 93 6.70 6.72 -21.80
CA SER A 93 8.14 6.82 -22.10
C SER A 93 8.44 6.40 -23.55
N SER A 94 7.76 5.35 -24.04
CA SER A 94 7.88 4.92 -25.44
C SER A 94 7.37 5.96 -26.45
N LEU A 95 6.32 6.73 -26.11
CA LEU A 95 5.82 7.82 -26.95
C LEU A 95 6.85 8.94 -27.09
N PHE A 96 7.60 9.25 -26.03
CA PHE A 96 8.69 10.24 -26.11
C PHE A 96 9.84 9.75 -27.00
N THR A 97 10.20 8.48 -26.91
CA THR A 97 11.22 7.89 -27.80
C THR A 97 10.74 7.91 -29.25
N GLU A 98 9.49 7.50 -29.50
CA GLU A 98 8.89 7.56 -30.84
C GLU A 98 8.88 8.99 -31.39
N ARG A 99 8.52 9.97 -30.56
CA ARG A 99 8.54 11.40 -30.91
C ARG A 99 9.94 11.86 -31.36
N GLU A 100 10.99 11.50 -30.61
CA GLU A 100 12.36 11.87 -30.96
C GLU A 100 12.79 11.25 -32.29
N ASP A 101 12.44 9.99 -32.53
CA ASP A 101 12.78 9.30 -33.77
C ASP A 101 12.02 9.88 -34.98
N LEU A 102 10.75 10.25 -34.79
CA LEU A 102 9.97 10.95 -35.81
C LEU A 102 10.57 12.31 -36.16
N ILE A 103 11.06 13.08 -35.18
CA ILE A 103 11.74 14.36 -35.43
C ILE A 103 13.01 14.16 -36.26
N LYS A 104 13.83 13.16 -35.93
CA LYS A 104 15.04 12.81 -36.70
C LYS A 104 14.69 12.40 -38.13
N ASP A 105 13.63 11.61 -38.31
CA ASP A 105 13.19 11.18 -39.62
C ASP A 105 12.64 12.33 -40.46
N ILE A 106 11.87 13.24 -39.87
CA ILE A 106 11.38 14.46 -40.53
C ILE A 106 12.56 15.31 -41.02
N ASP A 107 13.54 15.61 -40.16
CA ASP A 107 14.73 16.38 -40.54
C ASP A 107 15.52 15.69 -41.66
N LYS A 108 15.67 14.37 -41.57
CA LYS A 108 16.31 13.55 -42.61
C LYS A 108 15.57 13.61 -43.94
N TYR A 109 14.25 13.53 -43.97
CA TYR A 109 13.46 13.61 -45.20
C TYR A 109 13.44 15.03 -45.79
N GLN A 110 13.37 16.06 -44.95
CA GLN A 110 13.52 17.46 -45.37
C GLN A 110 14.88 17.71 -46.01
N LYS A 111 15.98 17.25 -45.39
CA LYS A 111 17.33 17.34 -45.98
C LYS A 111 17.44 16.60 -47.30
N LYS A 112 16.78 15.43 -47.44
CA LYS A 112 16.76 14.68 -48.71
C LYS A 112 16.00 15.43 -49.80
N LEU A 113 14.84 16.01 -49.49
CA LEU A 113 14.06 16.82 -50.43
C LEU A 113 14.82 18.06 -50.87
N HIS A 114 15.45 18.77 -49.94
CA HIS A 114 16.25 19.97 -50.24
C HIS A 114 17.42 19.68 -51.18
N LYS A 115 18.06 18.50 -51.05
CA LYS A 115 19.11 18.08 -52.00
C LYS A 115 18.63 17.97 -53.45
N PHE A 116 17.35 17.70 -53.67
CA PHE A 116 16.78 17.61 -55.03
C PHE A 116 16.35 18.97 -55.61
N GLU A 117 16.36 20.05 -54.84
CA GLU A 117 16.00 21.39 -55.34
C GLU A 117 17.01 21.95 -56.36
N GLY A 118 18.27 21.50 -56.30
CA GLY A 118 19.34 21.88 -57.24
C GLY A 118 19.69 20.80 -58.29
N ILE A 119 18.93 19.70 -58.37
CA ILE A 119 19.21 18.58 -59.27
C ILE A 119 18.25 18.62 -60.47
N GLU A 120 18.75 18.20 -61.64
CA GLU A 120 17.95 18.11 -62.86
C GLU A 120 16.71 17.20 -62.67
N ARG A 121 15.56 17.68 -63.13
CA ARG A 121 14.25 17.01 -62.95
C ARG A 121 14.04 15.89 -63.97
N THR A 122 14.87 14.86 -63.87
CA THR A 122 14.65 13.60 -64.59
C THR A 122 13.49 12.83 -63.97
N GLY A 123 12.84 11.94 -64.73
CA GLY A 123 11.74 11.10 -64.22
C GLY A 123 12.14 10.27 -63.00
N GLU A 124 13.39 9.82 -62.91
CA GLU A 124 13.92 9.10 -61.76
C GLU A 124 14.05 9.99 -60.51
N ASN A 125 14.53 11.22 -60.68
CA ASN A 125 14.66 12.18 -59.57
C ASN A 125 13.31 12.65 -59.05
N LEU A 126 12.33 12.86 -59.94
CA LEU A 126 10.96 13.18 -59.56
C LEU A 126 10.29 12.04 -58.76
N ALA A 127 10.52 10.78 -59.16
CA ALA A 127 10.02 9.63 -58.40
C ALA A 127 10.64 9.53 -56.99
N LYS A 128 11.95 9.79 -56.86
CA LYS A 128 12.65 9.84 -55.56
C LYS A 128 12.13 10.97 -54.67
N MET A 129 11.92 12.17 -55.23
CA MET A 129 11.32 13.30 -54.53
C MET A 129 9.91 12.97 -54.01
N ALA A 130 9.04 12.43 -54.87
CA ALA A 130 7.68 12.05 -54.48
C ALA A 130 7.69 11.01 -53.33
N LYS A 131 8.59 10.03 -53.38
CA LYS A 131 8.77 9.04 -52.31
C LYS A 131 9.18 9.69 -50.98
N HIS A 132 10.14 10.62 -51.00
CA HIS A 132 10.57 11.32 -49.78
C HIS A 132 9.49 12.25 -49.25
N GLN A 133 8.69 12.87 -50.12
CA GLN A 133 7.54 13.67 -49.72
C GLN A 133 6.50 12.84 -48.97
N VAL A 134 6.13 11.67 -49.50
CA VAL A 134 5.18 10.75 -48.81
C VAL A 134 5.70 10.32 -47.43
N GLN A 135 7.00 10.04 -47.31
CA GLN A 135 7.63 9.67 -46.03
C GLN A 135 7.62 10.83 -45.02
N LEU A 136 7.88 12.06 -45.49
CA LEU A 136 7.80 13.27 -44.69
C LEU A 136 6.37 13.51 -44.18
N ASP A 137 5.39 13.42 -45.07
CA ASP A 137 3.97 13.65 -44.73
C ASP A 137 3.48 12.61 -43.71
N THR A 138 3.83 11.34 -43.91
CA THR A 138 3.49 10.24 -42.99
C THR A 138 4.10 10.45 -41.61
N SER A 139 5.40 10.78 -41.55
CA SER A 139 6.10 11.02 -40.28
C SER A 139 5.55 12.25 -39.56
N THR A 140 5.21 13.30 -40.30
CA THR A 140 4.60 14.54 -39.77
C THR A 140 3.20 14.29 -39.23
N ALA A 141 2.38 13.51 -39.94
CA ALA A 141 1.05 13.14 -39.47
C ALA A 141 1.13 12.30 -38.20
N ARG A 142 2.05 11.32 -38.14
CA ARG A 142 2.27 10.50 -36.95
C ARG A 142 2.77 11.32 -35.77
N LEU A 143 3.70 12.25 -35.98
CA LEU A 143 4.22 13.15 -34.95
C LEU A 143 3.08 13.94 -34.29
N LYS A 144 2.16 14.49 -35.09
CA LYS A 144 0.98 15.20 -34.55
C LYS A 144 0.11 14.31 -33.66
N VAL A 145 -0.10 13.05 -34.05
CA VAL A 145 -0.87 12.10 -33.24
C VAL A 145 -0.15 11.80 -31.92
N VAL A 146 1.16 11.54 -31.97
CA VAL A 146 1.98 11.29 -30.78
C VAL A 146 1.98 12.50 -29.84
N ASP A 147 2.12 13.73 -30.37
CA ASP A 147 2.06 14.96 -29.58
C ASP A 147 0.69 15.14 -28.89
N VAL A 148 -0.41 14.81 -29.57
CA VAL A 148 -1.76 14.84 -28.96
C VAL A 148 -1.88 13.81 -27.83
N LEU A 149 -1.39 12.59 -28.04
CA LEU A 149 -1.41 11.53 -27.03
C LEU A 149 -0.58 11.93 -25.81
N ILE A 150 0.65 12.44 -26.00
CA ILE A 150 1.50 12.92 -24.90
C ILE A 150 0.79 14.04 -24.14
N ASN A 151 0.27 15.07 -24.83
CA ASN A 151 -0.36 16.20 -24.16
C ASN A 151 -1.62 15.81 -23.37
N ARG A 152 -2.43 14.91 -23.90
CA ARG A 152 -3.64 14.42 -23.24
C ARG A 152 -3.28 13.51 -22.06
N ASP A 153 -2.46 12.50 -22.31
CA ASP A 153 -2.23 11.42 -21.35
C ASP A 153 -1.28 11.86 -20.23
N LEU A 154 -0.27 12.69 -20.51
CA LEU A 154 0.69 13.15 -19.50
C LEU A 154 0.06 14.12 -18.50
N LYS A 155 -0.74 15.08 -18.98
CA LYS A 155 -1.40 16.08 -18.12
C LYS A 155 -2.43 15.42 -17.22
N GLU A 156 -3.25 14.55 -17.81
CA GLU A 156 -4.26 13.80 -17.07
C GLU A 156 -3.62 12.83 -16.06
N LEU A 157 -2.56 12.12 -16.48
CA LEU A 157 -1.84 11.21 -15.57
C LEU A 157 -1.21 11.97 -14.41
N THR A 158 -0.56 13.11 -14.66
CA THR A 158 0.06 13.93 -13.60
C THR A 158 -0.98 14.36 -12.56
N LEU A 159 -2.08 14.96 -13.02
CA LEU A 159 -3.15 15.44 -12.13
C LEU A 159 -3.77 14.31 -11.31
N ARG A 160 -4.10 13.18 -11.97
CA ARG A 160 -4.68 12.03 -11.28
C ARG A 160 -3.73 11.41 -10.27
N THR A 161 -2.45 11.36 -10.61
CA THR A 161 -1.41 10.78 -9.76
C THR A 161 -1.17 11.64 -8.51
N GLU A 162 -1.16 12.96 -8.64
CA GLU A 162 -1.03 13.87 -7.50
C GLU A 162 -2.20 13.71 -6.51
N VAL A 163 -3.44 13.75 -7.02
CA VAL A 163 -4.63 13.54 -6.19
C VAL A 163 -4.62 12.16 -5.54
N PHE A 164 -4.15 11.16 -6.26
CA PHE A 164 -4.03 9.79 -5.77
C PHE A 164 -3.01 9.65 -4.64
N LEU A 165 -1.80 10.20 -4.79
CA LEU A 165 -0.76 10.19 -3.75
C LEU A 165 -1.23 10.91 -2.47
N CYS A 166 -1.89 12.07 -2.62
CA CYS A 166 -2.50 12.78 -1.49
C CYS A 166 -3.54 11.93 -0.74
N ARG A 167 -4.34 11.13 -1.46
CA ARG A 167 -5.32 10.22 -0.85
C ARG A 167 -4.67 9.08 -0.10
N ILE A 168 -3.60 8.48 -0.64
CA ILE A 168 -2.83 7.44 0.05
C ILE A 168 -2.26 8.00 1.35
N LEU A 169 -1.54 9.12 1.28
CA LEU A 169 -0.92 9.75 2.45
C LEU A 169 -1.96 10.06 3.53
N LYS A 170 -3.09 10.65 3.14
CA LYS A 170 -4.18 10.95 4.08
C LYS A 170 -4.76 9.69 4.72
N ALA A 171 -5.00 8.64 3.93
CA ALA A 171 -5.55 7.39 4.46
C ALA A 171 -4.59 6.70 5.41
N HIS A 172 -3.30 6.71 5.09
CA HIS A 172 -2.26 6.11 5.91
C HIS A 172 -2.08 6.87 7.24
N LEU A 173 -1.96 8.20 7.19
CA LEU A 173 -1.88 9.05 8.39
C LEU A 173 -3.12 8.92 9.28
N ASN A 174 -4.32 8.87 8.66
CA ASN A 174 -5.56 8.71 9.41
C ASN A 174 -5.64 7.34 10.09
N TRP A 175 -5.16 6.28 9.43
CA TRP A 175 -5.09 4.96 10.05
C TRP A 175 -4.08 4.94 11.20
N GLU A 176 -2.87 5.47 11.01
CA GLU A 176 -1.83 5.52 12.04
C GLU A 176 -2.30 6.26 13.28
N TYR A 177 -2.98 7.41 13.07
CA TYR A 177 -3.60 8.17 14.14
C TYR A 177 -4.66 7.35 14.89
N GLN A 178 -5.63 6.76 14.19
CA GLN A 178 -6.70 5.99 14.82
C GLN A 178 -6.18 4.75 15.57
N SER A 179 -5.21 4.03 14.98
CA SER A 179 -4.59 2.88 15.63
C SER A 179 -3.85 3.29 16.90
N SER A 180 -3.06 4.37 16.84
CA SER A 180 -2.31 4.88 17.99
C SER A 180 -3.22 5.31 19.14
N VAL A 181 -4.34 5.99 18.83
CA VAL A 181 -5.33 6.40 19.84
C VAL A 181 -5.90 5.16 20.55
N VAL A 182 -6.32 4.14 19.80
CA VAL A 182 -6.89 2.92 20.39
C VAL A 182 -5.85 2.16 21.23
N SER A 183 -4.61 2.06 20.77
CA SER A 183 -3.52 1.42 21.53
C SER A 183 -3.21 2.16 22.83
N VAL A 184 -3.08 3.50 22.79
CA VAL A 184 -2.85 4.32 24.00
C VAL A 184 -4.00 4.19 25.00
N GLU A 185 -5.24 4.17 24.54
CA GLU A 185 -6.40 3.97 25.41
C GLU A 185 -6.41 2.57 26.05
N ALA A 186 -6.02 1.53 25.30
CA ALA A 186 -5.89 0.17 25.84
C ALA A 186 -4.76 0.07 26.88
N ASP A 187 -3.59 0.62 26.58
CA ASP A 187 -2.43 0.64 27.47
C ASP A 187 -2.69 1.43 28.74
N THR A 188 -3.39 2.58 28.63
CA THR A 188 -3.78 3.38 29.80
C THR A 188 -4.72 2.60 30.71
N LYS A 189 -5.72 1.91 30.15
CA LYS A 189 -6.63 1.05 30.91
C LYS A 189 -5.93 -0.16 31.53
N LEU A 190 -4.95 -0.75 30.84
CA LEU A 190 -4.09 -1.80 31.40
C LEU A 190 -3.23 -1.27 32.55
N ALA A 191 -2.61 -0.10 32.39
CA ALA A 191 -1.82 0.53 33.45
C ALA A 191 -2.68 0.84 34.68
N GLU A 192 -3.90 1.36 34.51
CA GLU A 192 -4.86 1.58 35.60
C GLU A 192 -5.23 0.29 36.35
N LEU A 193 -5.20 -0.86 35.67
CA LEU A 193 -5.41 -2.16 36.30
C LEU A 193 -4.26 -2.59 37.18
N PHE A 194 -3.04 -2.44 36.68
CA PHE A 194 -1.84 -2.84 37.42
C PHE A 194 -1.46 -1.84 38.52
N CYS A 195 -1.79 -0.56 38.38
CA CYS A 195 -1.48 0.49 39.35
C CYS A 195 -2.46 0.56 40.53
N ASN A 196 -3.65 -0.04 40.45
CA ASN A 196 -4.58 -0.12 41.58
C ASN A 196 -4.18 -1.23 42.57
N ALA A 197 -3.17 -0.96 43.39
CA ALA A 197 -2.71 -1.84 44.47
C ALA A 197 -3.81 -2.21 45.49
N SER A 198 -4.90 -1.44 45.55
CA SER A 198 -6.08 -1.72 46.37
C SER A 198 -6.98 -2.83 45.80
N ARG A 199 -6.84 -3.18 44.52
CA ARG A 199 -7.61 -4.24 43.84
C ARG A 199 -6.89 -5.58 43.71
N THR A 200 -5.56 -5.59 43.77
CA THR A 200 -4.78 -6.83 43.63
C THR A 200 -4.90 -7.77 44.83
N GLY A 201 -5.56 -7.34 45.92
CA GLY A 201 -5.61 -8.09 47.17
C GLY A 201 -4.22 -8.25 47.77
N SER A 202 -4.13 -8.51 49.08
CA SER A 202 -2.85 -8.95 49.63
C SER A 202 -2.53 -10.32 49.02
N LEU A 203 -1.28 -10.53 48.58
CA LEU A 203 -0.79 -11.82 48.10
C LEU A 203 -1.09 -12.93 49.13
N ALA A 204 -1.03 -12.59 50.42
CA ALA A 204 -1.36 -13.50 51.51
C ALA A 204 -2.85 -13.88 51.53
N THR A 205 -3.75 -12.98 51.12
CA THR A 205 -5.19 -13.28 51.00
C THR A 205 -5.47 -14.26 49.86
N LEU A 206 -4.80 -14.09 48.72
CA LEU A 206 -4.89 -15.03 47.60
C LEU A 206 -4.31 -16.40 47.97
N GLU A 207 -3.16 -16.43 48.64
CA GLU A 207 -2.53 -17.66 49.13
C GLU A 207 -3.42 -18.40 50.15
N THR A 208 -4.08 -17.66 51.05
CA THR A 208 -5.03 -18.23 52.01
C THR A 208 -6.24 -18.84 51.31
N GLU A 209 -6.80 -18.16 50.31
CA GLU A 209 -7.93 -18.65 49.51
C GLU A 209 -7.55 -19.92 48.72
N MET A 210 -6.40 -19.92 48.05
CA MET A 210 -5.90 -21.10 47.33
C MET A 210 -5.70 -22.30 48.26
N ASN A 211 -5.14 -22.08 49.45
CA ASN A 211 -4.95 -23.13 50.45
C ASN A 211 -6.28 -23.68 50.96
N ASN A 212 -7.29 -22.84 51.17
CA ASN A 212 -8.63 -23.27 51.56
C ASN A 212 -9.28 -24.14 50.49
N GLN A 213 -9.23 -23.72 49.22
CA GLN A 213 -9.76 -24.48 48.10
C GLN A 213 -9.04 -25.83 47.91
N LEU A 214 -7.73 -25.87 48.08
CA LEU A 214 -6.94 -27.11 48.08
C LEU A 214 -7.33 -28.04 49.22
N SER A 215 -7.67 -27.49 50.40
CA SER A 215 -8.15 -28.27 51.54
C SER A 215 -9.52 -28.89 51.26
N GLU A 216 -10.43 -28.14 50.64
CA GLU A 216 -11.78 -28.62 50.27
C GLU A 216 -11.70 -29.72 49.20
N LEU A 217 -10.83 -29.55 48.19
CA LEU A 217 -10.56 -30.58 47.19
C LEU A 217 -10.03 -31.89 47.81
N ARG A 218 -9.19 -31.79 48.86
CA ARG A 218 -8.67 -32.96 49.59
C ARG A 218 -9.72 -33.63 50.49
N LYS A 219 -10.79 -32.92 50.86
CA LYS A 219 -11.91 -33.45 51.65
C LYS A 219 -12.96 -34.15 50.79
N LEU A 220 -12.93 -33.98 49.47
CA LEU A 220 -13.81 -34.72 48.57
C LEU A 220 -13.47 -36.22 48.65
N PRO A 221 -14.43 -37.10 49.02
CA PRO A 221 -14.16 -38.52 49.14
C PRO A 221 -13.78 -39.06 47.77
N LEU A 222 -12.60 -39.67 47.68
CA LEU A 222 -12.19 -40.49 46.55
C LEU A 222 -13.24 -41.60 46.41
N THR A 223 -14.21 -41.40 45.51
CA THR A 223 -15.08 -42.47 45.04
C THR A 223 -14.19 -43.43 44.26
N ARG A 224 -13.63 -44.43 44.97
CA ARG A 224 -13.15 -45.66 44.36
C ARG A 224 -14.35 -46.25 43.63
N ARG A 225 -14.35 -46.18 42.29
CA ARG A 225 -15.17 -47.08 41.47
C ARG A 225 -14.66 -48.49 41.74
N GLY A 226 -15.38 -49.21 42.59
CA GLY A 226 -15.46 -50.67 42.58
C GLY A 226 -16.66 -51.07 41.74
#